data_AF-A0A8J3T381-F1
#
_entry.id   AF-A0A8J3T381-F1
#
_cell.length_a   1.000
_cell.length_b   1.000
_cell.length_c   1.000
_cell.angle_alpha   90.00
_cell.angle_beta   90.00
_cell.angle_gamma   90.00
#
_symmetry.space_group_name_H-M   'P 1'
#
loop_
_entity.id
_entity.type
_entity.pdbx_description
1 polymer ?
#
loop_
_entity_poly.entity_id
_entity_poly.type
_entity_poly.pdbx_seq_one_letter_code
_entity_poly.pdbx_strand_id
1 'polypeptide(L)'
;MAQPLKEMIGTASVGLLADGVTAAWTPFPRDRFVAGASAGLAGLELKDRVRHVARHLGEALPPAFPHAAGILREAAARVRLDMWSGWPATDYVAGHGLGHLDEAMTTLAVLTPYATGEFAVRPYLDRHGEDALKIMYGWAESPDEHLRRLASEGSRPRLPWATRVRWLMEPGPTLPILDRLRDDPGEYVRRSVANHVNDIAKDHPGVAVELLGRWRSEGGSHVERVLRHAVRGLLRAGHPGGLELVGAAPGGGSVRTLVLDADRVAVGERLRFTVTVAADSPGPLVLKYAIRRDGSRRVFHLGERRAEVPGEAVTVAKAHSFRPVTTRTEPPGPRVLEIVVNGTVRASAPFTLAEA
;
A
#
# COMPACT_ATOMS: atom_id res chain seq x y z
N MET A 1 -3.34 -24.62 -11.41
CA MET A 1 -3.46 -23.71 -10.25
C MET A 1 -2.26 -22.77 -10.27
N ALA A 2 -2.44 -21.48 -9.97
CA ALA A 2 -1.31 -20.56 -9.90
C ALA A 2 -0.39 -20.95 -8.73
N GLN A 3 0.92 -20.86 -8.93
CA GLN A 3 1.90 -21.16 -7.89
C GLN A 3 1.74 -20.22 -6.69
N PRO A 4 1.75 -20.72 -5.44
CA PRO A 4 1.71 -19.87 -4.26
C PRO A 4 2.89 -18.89 -4.22
N LEU A 5 2.64 -17.62 -3.88
CA LEU A 5 3.65 -16.56 -3.85
C LEU A 5 4.87 -16.91 -2.97
N LYS A 6 4.66 -17.65 -1.87
CA LYS A 6 5.73 -18.08 -0.96
C LYS A 6 6.78 -18.97 -1.62
N GLU A 7 6.43 -19.66 -2.70
CA GLU A 7 7.34 -20.56 -3.42
C GLU A 7 8.36 -19.83 -4.30
N MET A 8 8.17 -18.52 -4.51
CA MET A 8 9.18 -17.70 -5.16
C MET A 8 10.47 -17.58 -4.32
N ILE A 9 10.36 -17.73 -3.00
CA ILE A 9 11.51 -17.99 -2.13
C ILE A 9 11.69 -19.51 -2.06
N GLY A 10 12.62 -20.02 -2.87
CA GLY A 10 12.89 -21.43 -3.04
C GLY A 10 14.33 -21.70 -3.48
N THR A 11 14.67 -22.96 -3.73
CA THR A 11 16.04 -23.36 -4.05
C THR A 11 16.66 -22.59 -5.23
N ALA A 12 15.86 -22.25 -6.25
CA ALA A 12 16.33 -21.45 -7.38
C ALA A 12 16.73 -20.02 -6.96
N SER A 13 15.90 -19.32 -6.18
CA SER A 13 16.22 -17.96 -5.73
C SER A 13 17.36 -17.94 -4.71
N VAL A 14 17.44 -18.96 -3.85
CA VAL A 14 18.57 -19.18 -2.93
C VAL A 14 19.86 -19.42 -3.71
N GLY A 15 19.82 -20.25 -4.75
CA GLY A 15 20.97 -20.51 -5.63
C GLY A 15 21.47 -19.25 -6.32
N LEU A 16 20.57 -18.43 -6.87
CA LEU A 16 20.93 -17.17 -7.53
C LEU A 16 21.62 -16.18 -6.57
N LEU A 17 21.12 -16.07 -5.34
CA LEU A 17 21.79 -15.28 -4.29
C LEU A 17 23.17 -15.86 -3.98
N ALA A 18 23.28 -17.19 -3.83
CA ALA A 18 24.54 -17.87 -3.53
C ALA A 18 25.58 -17.65 -4.64
N ASP A 19 25.17 -17.65 -5.91
CA ASP A 19 26.03 -17.38 -7.05
C ASP A 19 26.59 -15.96 -7.01
N GLY A 20 25.74 -14.97 -6.71
CA GLY A 20 26.17 -13.58 -6.54
C GLY A 20 27.21 -13.42 -5.44
N VAL A 21 26.96 -14.02 -4.26
CA VAL A 21 27.88 -13.94 -3.13
C VAL A 21 29.19 -14.68 -3.42
N THR A 22 29.14 -15.85 -4.04
CA THR A 22 30.33 -16.63 -4.43
C THR A 22 31.20 -15.85 -5.43
N ALA A 23 30.57 -15.16 -6.38
CA ALA A 23 31.27 -14.35 -7.37
C ALA A 23 31.95 -13.10 -6.75
N ALA A 24 31.41 -12.58 -5.65
CA ALA A 24 31.99 -11.46 -4.91
C ALA A 24 33.04 -11.91 -3.87
N TRP A 25 32.88 -13.10 -3.28
CA TRP A 25 33.71 -13.59 -2.19
C TRP A 25 33.90 -15.11 -2.27
N THR A 26 35.02 -15.54 -2.86
CA THR A 26 35.36 -16.95 -3.10
C THR A 26 35.29 -17.87 -1.88
N PRO A 27 35.64 -17.43 -0.64
CA PRO A 27 35.51 -18.28 0.55
C PRO A 27 34.06 -18.62 0.95
N PHE A 28 33.05 -18.06 0.28
CA PHE A 28 31.65 -18.35 0.58
C PHE A 28 31.33 -19.85 0.43
N PRO A 29 30.79 -20.52 1.45
CA PRO A 29 30.50 -21.95 1.41
C PRO A 29 29.19 -22.23 0.65
N ARG A 30 29.20 -22.00 -0.67
CA ARG A 30 28.02 -21.98 -1.56
C ARG A 30 27.11 -23.19 -1.37
N ASP A 31 27.62 -24.41 -1.54
CA ASP A 31 26.79 -25.62 -1.54
C ASP A 31 26.20 -25.89 -0.14
N ARG A 32 26.98 -25.61 0.92
CA ARG A 32 26.49 -25.68 2.30
C ARG A 32 25.36 -24.68 2.56
N PHE A 33 25.52 -23.45 2.07
CA PHE A 33 24.50 -22.41 2.18
C PHE A 33 23.23 -22.81 1.42
N VAL A 34 23.32 -23.22 0.16
CA VAL A 34 22.16 -23.59 -0.66
C VAL A 34 21.40 -24.77 -0.03
N ALA A 35 22.12 -25.80 0.42
CA ALA A 35 21.51 -26.95 1.09
C ALA A 35 20.81 -26.56 2.39
N GLY A 36 21.49 -25.78 3.25
CA GLY A 36 20.95 -25.33 4.53
C GLY A 36 19.74 -24.40 4.38
N ALA A 37 19.86 -23.37 3.55
CA ALA A 37 18.82 -22.37 3.33
C ALA A 37 17.61 -22.88 2.53
N SER A 38 17.76 -23.98 1.78
CA SER A 38 16.64 -24.65 1.11
C SER A 38 15.90 -25.62 2.03
N ALA A 39 16.57 -26.14 3.06
CA ALA A 39 15.99 -27.12 3.97
C ALA A 39 14.89 -26.49 4.83
N GLY A 40 13.72 -27.15 4.90
CA GLY A 40 12.61 -26.71 5.75
C GLY A 40 11.73 -25.59 5.19
N LEU A 41 12.02 -25.05 3.99
CA LEU A 41 11.19 -23.99 3.38
C LEU A 41 9.73 -24.41 3.16
N ALA A 42 9.46 -25.70 2.95
CA ALA A 42 8.11 -26.23 2.67
C ALA A 42 7.09 -25.87 3.78
N GLY A 43 7.51 -25.89 5.05
CA GLY A 43 6.67 -25.59 6.20
C GLY A 43 6.52 -24.09 6.53
N LEU A 44 7.23 -23.21 5.82
CA LEU A 44 7.30 -21.79 6.12
C LEU A 44 6.41 -20.96 5.19
N GLU A 45 5.81 -19.91 5.76
CA GLU A 45 5.13 -18.85 5.02
C GLU A 45 6.12 -17.82 4.47
N LEU A 46 5.69 -16.96 3.54
CA LEU A 46 6.57 -16.11 2.73
C LEU A 46 7.63 -15.34 3.55
N LYS A 47 7.23 -14.61 4.60
CA LYS A 47 8.19 -13.83 5.40
C LYS A 47 9.14 -14.70 6.22
N ASP A 48 8.67 -15.86 6.66
CA ASP A 48 9.52 -16.78 7.43
C ASP A 48 10.54 -17.46 6.52
N ARG A 49 10.20 -17.70 5.25
CA ARG A 49 11.18 -18.14 4.24
C ARG A 49 12.28 -17.10 4.02
N VAL A 50 11.92 -15.82 3.87
CA VAL A 50 12.91 -14.73 3.72
C VAL A 50 13.86 -14.69 4.92
N ARG A 51 13.32 -14.66 6.14
CA ARG A 51 14.12 -14.65 7.39
C ARG A 51 14.99 -15.90 7.53
N HIS A 52 14.45 -17.06 7.16
CA HIS A 52 15.19 -18.33 7.22
C HIS A 52 16.43 -18.28 6.33
N VAL A 53 16.28 -17.83 5.08
CA VAL A 53 17.41 -17.67 4.14
C VAL A 53 18.38 -16.59 4.64
N ALA A 54 17.87 -15.45 5.13
CA ALA A 54 18.69 -14.36 5.67
C ALA A 54 19.55 -14.79 6.87
N ARG A 55 19.01 -15.64 7.76
CA ARG A 55 19.78 -16.22 8.88
C ARG A 55 20.93 -17.09 8.36
N HIS A 56 20.64 -18.02 7.44
CA HIS A 56 21.69 -18.87 6.86
C HIS A 56 22.72 -18.06 6.07
N LEU A 57 22.32 -16.95 5.46
CA LEU A 57 23.24 -16.02 4.81
C LEU A 57 24.19 -15.40 5.84
N GLY A 58 23.67 -14.99 7.00
CA GLY A 58 24.50 -14.45 8.09
C GLY A 58 25.45 -15.47 8.71
N GLU A 59 25.07 -16.75 8.78
CA GLU A 59 25.96 -17.85 9.21
C GLU A 59 27.07 -18.16 8.20
N ALA A 60 26.88 -17.79 6.93
CA ALA A 60 27.81 -18.07 5.84
C ALA A 60 28.71 -16.88 5.49
N LEU A 61 28.34 -15.66 5.87
CA LEU A 61 29.11 -14.42 5.65
C LEU A 61 30.14 -14.18 6.77
N PRO A 62 31.14 -13.29 6.54
CA PRO A 62 32.05 -12.85 7.60
C PRO A 62 31.32 -12.24 8.80
N PRO A 63 31.80 -12.43 10.04
CA PRO A 63 31.13 -11.93 11.24
C PRO A 63 31.13 -10.40 11.35
N ALA A 64 32.11 -9.71 10.74
CA ALA A 64 32.17 -8.26 10.72
C ALA A 64 31.16 -7.71 9.70
N PHE A 65 30.10 -7.08 10.18
CA PHE A 65 29.02 -6.57 9.31
C PHE A 65 29.51 -5.65 8.18
N PRO A 66 30.41 -4.68 8.39
CA PRO A 66 30.91 -3.83 7.28
C PRO A 66 31.54 -4.63 6.12
N HIS A 67 32.23 -5.73 6.43
CA HIS A 67 32.82 -6.61 5.44
C HIS A 67 31.73 -7.40 4.71
N ALA A 68 30.81 -8.03 5.45
CA ALA A 68 29.67 -8.75 4.87
C ALA A 68 28.80 -7.83 3.97
N ALA A 69 28.55 -6.61 4.41
CA ALA A 69 27.83 -5.58 3.67
C ALA A 69 28.55 -5.22 2.36
N GLY A 70 29.89 -5.09 2.38
CA GLY A 70 30.70 -4.90 1.18
C GLY A 70 30.53 -6.03 0.16
N ILE A 71 30.57 -7.28 0.63
CA ILE A 71 30.35 -8.46 -0.21
C ILE A 71 28.96 -8.44 -0.85
N LEU A 72 27.90 -8.09 -0.10
CA LEU A 72 26.55 -8.03 -0.64
C LEU A 72 26.37 -6.93 -1.70
N ARG A 73 27.03 -5.77 -1.53
CA ARG A 73 27.03 -4.72 -2.55
C ARG A 73 27.73 -5.19 -3.82
N GLU A 74 28.88 -5.85 -3.68
CA GLU A 74 29.60 -6.40 -4.84
C GLU A 74 28.81 -7.52 -5.52
N ALA A 75 28.17 -8.41 -4.75
CA ALA A 75 27.35 -9.50 -5.28
C ALA A 75 26.25 -9.00 -6.24
N ALA A 76 25.58 -7.90 -5.87
CA ALA A 76 24.54 -7.28 -6.70
C ALA A 76 25.07 -6.69 -8.02
N ALA A 77 26.36 -6.37 -8.11
CA ALA A 77 27.01 -5.92 -9.34
C ALA A 77 27.53 -7.07 -10.20
N ARG A 78 27.81 -8.24 -9.61
CA ARG A 78 28.32 -9.44 -10.32
C ARG A 78 27.21 -10.26 -10.95
N VAL A 79 26.11 -10.44 -10.22
CA VAL A 79 24.97 -11.25 -10.63
C VAL A 79 23.72 -10.41 -10.50
N ARG A 80 22.92 -10.34 -11.57
CA ARG A 80 21.64 -9.65 -11.55
C ARG A 80 20.66 -10.42 -10.67
N LEU A 81 20.52 -9.97 -9.43
CA LEU A 81 19.50 -10.45 -8.53
C LEU A 81 18.11 -10.04 -9.03
N ASP A 82 17.11 -10.81 -8.62
CA ASP A 82 15.70 -10.46 -8.72
C ASP A 82 15.11 -10.22 -7.34
N MET A 83 13.82 -9.88 -7.31
CA MET A 83 13.14 -9.55 -6.05
C MET A 83 13.20 -10.69 -5.03
N TRP A 84 13.18 -11.94 -5.46
CA TRP A 84 13.07 -13.09 -4.58
C TRP A 84 14.42 -13.58 -4.06
N SER A 85 15.45 -13.45 -4.89
CA SER A 85 16.84 -13.74 -4.53
C SER A 85 17.47 -12.63 -3.71
N GLY A 86 17.14 -11.37 -3.97
CA GLY A 86 17.70 -10.22 -3.25
C GLY A 86 17.01 -9.87 -1.93
N TRP A 87 15.74 -10.26 -1.73
CA TRP A 87 15.02 -9.93 -0.48
C TRP A 87 15.66 -10.53 0.79
N PRO A 88 16.14 -11.80 0.80
CA PRO A 88 16.89 -12.30 1.95
C PRO A 88 18.14 -11.48 2.28
N ALA A 89 18.82 -10.90 1.28
CA ALA A 89 19.97 -10.03 1.51
C ALA A 89 19.57 -8.71 2.17
N THR A 90 18.44 -8.09 1.77
CA THR A 90 17.95 -6.88 2.44
C THR A 90 17.48 -7.18 3.88
N ASP A 91 16.87 -8.34 4.12
CA ASP A 91 16.47 -8.78 5.46
C ASP A 91 17.67 -9.12 6.36
N TYR A 92 18.74 -9.70 5.80
CA TYR A 92 20.02 -9.88 6.50
C TYR A 92 20.58 -8.54 6.97
N VAL A 93 20.61 -7.53 6.08
CA VAL A 93 21.06 -6.18 6.41
C VAL A 93 20.19 -5.60 7.52
N ALA A 94 18.88 -5.75 7.47
CA ALA A 94 17.97 -5.27 8.52
C ALA A 94 18.26 -5.88 9.91
N GLY A 95 18.63 -7.17 9.96
CA GLY A 95 18.89 -7.89 11.21
C GLY A 95 20.29 -7.71 11.79
N HIS A 96 21.31 -7.54 10.94
CA HIS A 96 22.73 -7.59 11.36
C HIS A 96 23.44 -6.22 11.30
N GLY A 97 22.86 -5.24 10.61
CA GLY A 97 23.49 -3.93 10.40
C GLY A 97 23.09 -2.84 11.38
N LEU A 98 22.24 -3.11 12.37
CA LEU A 98 21.66 -2.08 13.24
C LEU A 98 22.69 -1.18 13.97
N GLY A 99 23.92 -1.65 14.17
CA GLY A 99 25.02 -0.86 14.75
C GLY A 99 25.85 -0.06 13.74
N HIS A 100 25.54 -0.17 12.45
CA HIS A 100 26.35 0.33 11.32
C HIS A 100 25.45 1.06 10.32
N LEU A 101 24.90 2.21 10.73
CA LEU A 101 23.88 2.94 9.96
C LEU A 101 24.32 3.22 8.52
N ASP A 102 25.50 3.81 8.34
CA ASP A 102 25.98 4.25 7.02
C ASP A 102 26.25 3.06 6.09
N GLU A 103 26.91 2.01 6.59
CA GLU A 103 27.17 0.80 5.80
C GLU A 103 25.87 0.08 5.44
N ALA A 104 24.93 -0.01 6.39
CA ALA A 104 23.66 -0.67 6.15
C ALA A 104 22.81 0.08 5.13
N MET A 105 22.64 1.39 5.31
CA MET A 105 21.82 2.21 4.41
C MET A 105 22.43 2.26 3.00
N THR A 106 23.75 2.40 2.89
CA THR A 106 24.46 2.28 1.59
C THR A 106 24.21 0.91 0.95
N THR A 107 24.19 -0.16 1.72
CA THR A 107 23.91 -1.51 1.19
C THR A 107 22.47 -1.65 0.72
N LEU A 108 21.50 -1.14 1.49
CA LEU A 108 20.10 -1.15 1.09
C LEU A 108 19.86 -0.33 -0.17
N ALA A 109 20.57 0.78 -0.34
CA ALA A 109 20.52 1.59 -1.56
C ALA A 109 20.99 0.79 -2.80
N VAL A 110 22.03 -0.03 -2.67
CA VAL A 110 22.53 -0.88 -3.76
C VAL A 110 21.60 -2.06 -4.06
N LEU A 111 20.96 -2.63 -3.04
CA LEU A 111 20.10 -3.82 -3.20
C LEU A 111 18.69 -3.48 -3.68
N THR A 112 18.16 -2.29 -3.35
CA THR A 112 16.75 -1.95 -3.62
C THR A 112 16.34 -1.86 -5.11
N PRO A 113 17.24 -1.65 -6.10
CA PRO A 113 16.84 -1.75 -7.51
C PRO A 113 16.48 -3.18 -7.94
N TYR A 114 17.08 -4.18 -7.31
CA TYR A 114 16.86 -5.60 -7.62
C TYR A 114 15.78 -6.24 -6.75
N ALA A 115 15.68 -5.79 -5.50
CA ALA A 115 14.72 -6.27 -4.52
C ALA A 115 13.93 -5.13 -3.90
N THR A 116 13.61 -5.22 -2.62
CA THR A 116 12.99 -4.12 -1.88
C THR A 116 13.71 -3.87 -0.57
N GLY A 117 14.12 -2.61 -0.36
CA GLY A 117 14.59 -2.11 0.93
C GLY A 117 13.46 -1.67 1.87
N GLU A 118 12.19 -1.68 1.43
CA GLU A 118 11.09 -0.99 2.12
C GLU A 118 10.83 -1.50 3.55
N PHE A 119 11.08 -2.78 3.79
CA PHE A 119 11.00 -3.38 5.12
C PHE A 119 12.30 -3.19 5.90
N ALA A 120 13.43 -3.28 5.19
CA ALA A 120 14.77 -3.34 5.77
C ALA A 120 15.27 -2.00 6.29
N VAL A 121 14.79 -0.87 5.74
CA VAL A 121 15.13 0.47 6.25
C VAL A 121 14.45 0.80 7.59
N ARG A 122 13.37 0.09 7.92
CA ARG A 122 12.49 0.45 9.06
C ARG A 122 13.12 0.24 10.43
N PRO A 123 13.88 -0.83 10.68
CA PRO A 123 14.64 -0.95 11.93
C PRO A 123 15.63 0.20 12.14
N TYR A 124 16.19 0.77 11.08
CA TYR A 124 17.07 1.94 11.15
C TYR A 124 16.30 3.22 11.47
N LEU A 125 15.14 3.42 10.82
CA LEU A 125 14.24 4.51 11.16
C LEU A 125 13.74 4.44 12.61
N ASP A 126 13.52 3.23 13.15
CA ASP A 126 13.09 3.04 14.53
C ASP A 126 14.23 3.28 15.54
N ARG A 127 15.45 2.80 15.25
CA ARG A 127 16.61 2.89 16.15
C ARG A 127 17.36 4.22 16.08
N HIS A 128 17.59 4.73 14.87
CA HIS A 128 18.43 5.91 14.61
C HIS A 128 17.61 7.16 14.26
N GLY A 129 16.28 7.05 14.19
CA GLY A 129 15.37 8.19 14.07
C GLY A 129 15.70 9.10 12.89
N GLU A 130 15.93 10.38 13.20
CA GLU A 130 16.19 11.44 12.21
C GLU A 130 17.48 11.21 11.41
N ASP A 131 18.51 10.58 11.97
CA ASP A 131 19.76 10.33 11.25
C ASP A 131 19.54 9.39 10.06
N ALA A 132 18.77 8.31 10.26
CA ALA A 132 18.37 7.42 9.18
C ALA A 132 17.46 8.12 8.17
N LEU A 133 16.53 8.95 8.64
CA LEU A 133 15.62 9.69 7.76
C LEU A 133 16.36 10.74 6.91
N LYS A 134 17.42 11.35 7.44
CA LYS A 134 18.27 12.31 6.71
C LYS A 134 18.94 11.67 5.49
N ILE A 135 19.36 10.41 5.59
CA ILE A 135 19.85 9.64 4.43
C ILE A 135 18.74 9.50 3.38
N MET A 136 17.51 9.23 3.81
CA MET A 136 16.36 9.09 2.90
C MET A 136 15.94 10.42 2.25
N TYR A 137 16.20 11.57 2.87
CA TYR A 137 16.09 12.87 2.20
C TYR A 137 17.01 12.95 0.98
N GLY A 138 18.27 12.53 1.12
CA GLY A 138 19.19 12.43 0.00
C GLY A 138 18.71 11.47 -1.09
N TRP A 139 18.13 10.31 -0.70
CA TRP A 139 17.55 9.37 -1.66
C TRP A 139 16.38 9.95 -2.45
N ALA A 140 15.59 10.86 -1.88
CA ALA A 140 14.51 11.56 -2.58
C ALA A 140 15.02 12.48 -3.71
N GLU A 141 16.30 12.84 -3.69
CA GLU A 141 16.95 13.66 -4.74
C GLU A 141 17.72 12.81 -5.76
N SER A 142 17.80 11.50 -5.55
CA SER A 142 18.59 10.59 -6.39
C SER A 142 18.09 10.54 -7.84
N PRO A 143 18.99 10.41 -8.84
CA PRO A 143 18.58 10.10 -10.21
C PRO A 143 17.90 8.72 -10.33
N ASP A 144 18.14 7.81 -9.38
CA ASP A 144 17.55 6.48 -9.35
C ASP A 144 16.12 6.50 -8.79
N GLU A 145 15.13 6.10 -9.60
CA GLU A 145 13.73 6.05 -9.19
C GLU A 145 13.46 5.02 -8.08
N HIS A 146 14.27 3.98 -7.94
CA HIS A 146 14.14 2.99 -6.88
C HIS A 146 14.50 3.59 -5.52
N LEU A 147 15.53 4.43 -5.46
CA LEU A 147 15.91 5.17 -4.25
C LEU A 147 14.87 6.22 -3.88
N ARG A 148 14.37 6.98 -4.86
CA ARG A 148 13.29 7.95 -4.63
C ARG A 148 12.03 7.27 -4.13
N ARG A 149 11.64 6.13 -4.73
CA ARG A 149 10.52 5.32 -4.25
C ARG A 149 10.79 4.81 -2.85
N LEU A 150 11.99 4.29 -2.55
CA LEU A 150 12.32 3.77 -1.22
C LEU A 150 12.24 4.87 -0.15
N ALA A 151 12.68 6.09 -0.46
CA ALA A 151 12.54 7.24 0.43
C ALA A 151 11.08 7.46 0.83
N SER A 152 10.16 7.42 -0.13
CA SER A 152 8.72 7.55 0.13
C SER A 152 8.11 6.30 0.78
N GLU A 153 8.39 5.10 0.28
CA GLU A 153 7.69 3.88 0.69
C GLU A 153 8.17 3.37 2.05
N GLY A 154 9.49 3.32 2.26
CA GLY A 154 10.10 2.80 3.47
C GLY A 154 9.73 3.61 4.72
N SER A 155 9.50 4.91 4.54
CA SER A 155 9.10 5.85 5.59
C SER A 155 7.59 5.93 5.83
N ARG A 156 6.77 5.12 5.14
CA ARG A 156 5.30 5.15 5.31
C ARG A 156 4.87 4.84 6.75
N PRO A 157 3.89 5.57 7.32
CA PRO A 157 3.33 5.28 8.64
C PRO A 157 2.66 3.90 8.70
N ARG A 158 1.96 3.52 7.62
CA ARG A 158 1.14 2.29 7.55
C ARG A 158 1.52 1.38 6.38
N LEU A 159 2.82 1.14 6.21
CA LEU A 159 3.32 0.21 5.21
C LEU A 159 2.77 -1.22 5.45
N PRO A 160 2.06 -1.83 4.49
CA PRO A 160 1.53 -3.18 4.64
C PRO A 160 2.63 -4.20 4.96
N TRP A 161 2.30 -5.19 5.80
CA TRP A 161 3.20 -6.25 6.26
C TRP A 161 4.41 -5.80 7.09
N ALA A 162 4.64 -4.50 7.27
CA ALA A 162 5.76 -3.97 8.04
C ALA A 162 5.37 -3.63 9.47
N THR A 163 6.32 -3.70 10.40
CA THR A 163 6.18 -3.14 11.74
C THR A 163 6.04 -1.62 11.65
N ARG A 164 5.16 -1.02 12.46
CA ARG A 164 5.01 0.44 12.52
C ARG A 164 6.22 1.06 13.22
N VAL A 165 6.80 2.09 12.60
CA VAL A 165 7.79 2.97 13.24
C VAL A 165 6.98 4.10 13.88
N ARG A 166 6.92 4.14 15.22
CA ARG A 166 5.89 4.91 15.93
C ARG A 166 5.95 6.41 15.66
N TRP A 167 7.15 6.99 15.63
CA TRP A 167 7.33 8.43 15.44
C TRP A 167 6.98 8.89 14.02
N LEU A 168 7.02 7.99 13.02
CA LEU A 168 6.57 8.27 11.65
C LEU A 168 5.05 8.24 11.49
N MET A 169 4.30 7.91 12.54
CA MET A 169 2.84 8.09 12.55
C MET A 169 2.48 9.58 12.54
N GLU A 170 3.33 10.44 13.10
CA GLU A 170 3.22 11.88 12.97
C GLU A 170 3.68 12.30 11.56
N PRO A 171 2.93 13.16 10.84
CA PRO A 171 3.18 13.44 9.44
C PRO A 171 4.47 14.23 9.19
N GLY A 172 4.83 15.12 10.13
CA GLY A 172 5.88 16.15 9.98
C GLY A 172 7.20 15.64 9.38
N PRO A 173 7.84 14.61 9.95
CA PRO A 173 9.16 14.15 9.48
C PRO A 173 9.21 13.75 8.01
N THR A 174 8.14 13.21 7.45
CA THR A 174 8.17 12.67 6.07
C THR A 174 7.72 13.68 5.03
N LEU A 175 7.13 14.82 5.43
CA LEU A 175 6.64 15.84 4.50
C LEU A 175 7.71 16.35 3.53
N PRO A 176 8.99 16.58 3.92
CA PRO A 176 10.03 17.00 2.99
C PRO A 176 10.24 16.00 1.83
N ILE A 177 10.21 14.69 2.12
CA ILE A 177 10.30 13.64 1.09
C ILE A 177 9.10 13.73 0.15
N LEU A 178 7.90 13.87 0.70
CA LEU A 178 6.67 13.90 -0.08
C LEU A 178 6.59 15.14 -0.97
N ASP A 179 6.95 16.32 -0.44
CA ASP A 179 7.02 17.57 -1.19
C ASP A 179 7.99 17.46 -2.37
N ARG A 180 9.17 16.86 -2.14
CA ARG A 180 10.17 16.66 -3.19
C ARG A 180 9.68 15.76 -4.33
N LEU A 181 8.90 14.73 -4.00
CA LEU A 181 8.52 13.65 -4.91
C LEU A 181 7.10 13.77 -5.47
N ARG A 182 6.34 14.82 -5.10
CA ARG A 182 4.93 14.98 -5.50
C ARG A 182 4.69 15.04 -7.01
N ASP A 183 5.67 15.53 -7.77
CA ASP A 183 5.64 15.67 -9.23
C ASP A 183 6.73 14.83 -9.91
N ASP A 184 7.22 13.79 -9.24
CA ASP A 184 8.28 12.90 -9.76
C ASP A 184 7.93 12.41 -11.17
N PRO A 185 8.87 12.31 -12.13
CA PRO A 185 8.59 11.78 -13.48
C PRO A 185 8.23 10.29 -13.50
N GLY A 186 8.67 9.50 -12.51
CA GLY A 186 8.39 8.06 -12.41
C GLY A 186 7.01 7.75 -11.82
N GLU A 187 6.20 6.95 -12.52
CA GLU A 187 4.90 6.53 -11.96
C GLU A 187 5.07 5.67 -10.71
N TYR A 188 6.13 4.86 -10.69
CA TYR A 188 6.49 4.01 -9.56
C TYR A 188 6.65 4.82 -8.26
N VAL A 189 7.37 5.95 -8.32
CA VAL A 189 7.56 6.88 -7.20
C VAL A 189 6.25 7.57 -6.82
N ARG A 190 5.54 8.15 -7.79
CA ARG A 190 4.27 8.85 -7.55
C ARG A 190 3.22 7.97 -6.88
N ARG A 191 3.18 6.67 -7.23
CA ARG A 191 2.26 5.71 -6.60
C ARG A 191 2.59 5.54 -5.11
N SER A 192 3.87 5.46 -4.75
CA SER A 192 4.32 5.44 -3.36
C SER A 192 3.92 6.72 -2.62
N VAL A 193 4.19 7.90 -3.19
CA VAL A 193 3.83 9.19 -2.60
C VAL A 193 2.33 9.26 -2.32
N ALA A 194 1.49 8.90 -3.29
CA ALA A 194 0.05 8.91 -3.11
C ALA A 194 -0.45 7.81 -2.14
N ASN A 195 0.25 6.69 -1.98
CA ASN A 195 -0.03 5.72 -0.93
C ASN A 195 0.35 6.25 0.45
N HIS A 196 1.48 6.94 0.55
CA HIS A 196 1.98 7.55 1.78
C HIS A 196 1.00 8.62 2.28
N VAL A 197 0.60 9.57 1.43
CA VAL A 197 -0.39 10.60 1.79
C VAL A 197 -1.74 9.96 2.18
N ASN A 198 -2.17 8.91 1.48
CA ASN A 198 -3.38 8.17 1.87
C ASN A 198 -3.24 7.47 3.23
N ASP A 199 -2.03 7.07 3.63
CA ASP A 199 -1.78 6.51 4.96
C ASP A 199 -1.82 7.61 6.04
N ILE A 200 -1.23 8.78 5.78
CA ILE A 200 -1.35 9.97 6.65
C ILE A 200 -2.83 10.33 6.85
N ALA A 201 -3.62 10.35 5.78
CA ALA A 201 -5.04 10.70 5.81
C ALA A 201 -5.92 9.83 6.72
N LYS A 202 -5.45 8.64 7.13
CA LYS A 202 -6.19 7.74 8.04
C LYS A 202 -6.20 8.25 9.47
N ASP A 203 -5.14 8.96 9.89
CA ASP A 203 -4.96 9.46 11.26
C ASP A 203 -4.97 10.99 11.29
N HIS A 204 -4.47 11.64 10.24
CA HIS A 204 -4.35 13.09 10.12
C HIS A 204 -5.00 13.59 8.81
N PRO A 205 -6.33 13.46 8.65
CA PRO A 205 -7.02 13.81 7.41
C PRO A 205 -6.89 15.30 7.06
N GLY A 206 -6.87 16.19 8.05
CA GLY A 206 -6.67 17.64 7.84
C GLY A 206 -5.32 17.95 7.18
N VAL A 207 -4.24 17.36 7.70
CA VAL A 207 -2.88 17.53 7.15
C VAL A 207 -2.82 17.02 5.70
N ALA A 208 -3.43 15.86 5.41
CA ALA A 208 -3.46 15.34 4.05
C ALA A 208 -4.25 16.26 3.09
N VAL A 209 -5.36 16.84 3.54
CA VAL A 209 -6.16 17.77 2.72
C VAL A 209 -5.39 19.06 2.44
N GLU A 210 -4.80 19.66 3.47
CA GLU A 210 -3.99 20.88 3.34
C GLU A 210 -2.79 20.65 2.40
N LEU A 211 -2.06 19.55 2.59
CA LEU A 211 -0.91 19.19 1.77
C LEU A 211 -1.28 19.05 0.29
N LEU A 212 -2.35 18.33 -0.01
CA LEU A 212 -2.81 18.11 -1.39
C LEU A 212 -3.37 19.38 -2.02
N GLY A 213 -4.06 20.23 -1.24
CA GLY A 213 -4.52 21.53 -1.69
C GLY A 213 -3.35 22.45 -2.06
N ARG A 214 -2.33 22.51 -1.19
CA ARG A 214 -1.08 23.24 -1.43
C ARG A 214 -0.39 22.73 -2.71
N TRP A 215 -0.17 21.43 -2.85
CA TRP A 215 0.45 20.86 -4.04
C TRP A 215 -0.29 21.21 -5.33
N ARG A 216 -1.63 21.14 -5.33
CA ARG A 216 -2.42 21.54 -6.49
C ARG A 216 -2.19 23.01 -6.83
N SER A 217 -2.16 23.89 -5.83
CA SER A 217 -1.97 25.33 -6.04
C SER A 217 -0.58 25.68 -6.58
N GLU A 218 0.45 24.94 -6.14
CA GLU A 218 1.83 25.11 -6.63
C GLU A 218 2.05 24.50 -8.03
N GLY A 219 1.14 23.64 -8.48
CA GLY A 219 1.16 23.05 -9.82
C GLY A 219 2.17 21.91 -9.98
N GLY A 220 2.18 21.35 -11.18
CA GLY A 220 2.98 20.18 -11.56
C GLY A 220 2.29 19.36 -12.64
N SER A 221 3.08 18.67 -13.45
CA SER A 221 2.60 17.90 -14.61
C SER A 221 1.86 16.61 -14.22
N HIS A 222 2.02 16.14 -12.99
CA HIS A 222 1.54 14.87 -12.47
C HIS A 222 0.81 14.98 -11.13
N VAL A 223 0.89 16.13 -10.44
CA VAL A 223 0.27 16.38 -9.14
C VAL A 223 -1.21 15.97 -9.10
N GLU A 224 -1.99 16.30 -10.12
CA GLU A 224 -3.43 15.97 -10.14
C GLU A 224 -3.67 14.45 -10.09
N ARG A 225 -2.82 13.65 -10.74
CA ARG A 225 -2.91 12.18 -10.69
C ARG A 225 -2.51 11.64 -9.31
N VAL A 226 -1.48 12.23 -8.68
CA VAL A 226 -1.07 11.89 -7.31
C VAL A 226 -2.20 12.19 -6.33
N LEU A 227 -2.80 13.37 -6.43
CA LEU A 227 -3.92 13.82 -5.60
C LEU A 227 -5.10 12.86 -5.72
N ARG A 228 -5.57 12.56 -6.94
CA ARG A 228 -6.71 11.65 -7.15
C ARG A 228 -6.48 10.27 -6.52
N HIS A 229 -5.26 9.75 -6.58
CA HIS A 229 -4.95 8.48 -5.92
C HIS A 229 -4.87 8.65 -4.39
N ALA A 230 -4.27 9.73 -3.89
CA ALA A 230 -4.09 9.98 -2.46
C ALA A 230 -5.41 10.17 -1.71
N VAL A 231 -6.39 10.86 -2.30
CA VAL A 231 -7.68 11.17 -1.62
C VAL A 231 -8.63 9.97 -1.51
N ARG A 232 -8.33 8.82 -2.13
CA ARG A 232 -9.26 7.67 -2.21
C ARG A 232 -9.79 7.22 -0.83
N GLY A 233 -8.96 7.28 0.20
CA GLY A 233 -9.35 6.97 1.58
C GLY A 233 -10.34 7.99 2.14
N LEU A 234 -10.04 9.29 1.96
CA LEU A 234 -10.92 10.40 2.35
C LEU A 234 -12.27 10.31 1.64
N LEU A 235 -12.27 10.07 0.32
CA LEU A 235 -13.50 9.86 -0.43
C LEU A 235 -14.29 8.67 0.10
N ARG A 236 -13.63 7.57 0.46
CA ARG A 236 -14.29 6.39 1.07
C ARG A 236 -14.93 6.71 2.41
N ALA A 237 -14.28 7.54 3.21
CA ALA A 237 -14.82 8.05 4.47
C ALA A 237 -15.92 9.10 4.29
N GLY A 238 -16.06 9.69 3.09
CA GLY A 238 -16.97 10.81 2.85
C GLY A 238 -16.46 12.12 3.46
N HIS A 239 -15.15 12.27 3.62
CA HIS A 239 -14.55 13.43 4.26
C HIS A 239 -14.78 14.71 3.42
N PRO A 240 -15.34 15.80 3.99
CA PRO A 240 -15.69 17.02 3.26
C PRO A 240 -14.51 17.61 2.46
N GLY A 241 -13.38 17.86 3.11
CA GLY A 241 -12.19 18.39 2.40
C GLY A 241 -11.64 17.46 1.32
N GLY A 242 -11.86 16.14 1.43
CA GLY A 242 -11.46 15.20 0.37
C GLY A 242 -12.38 15.26 -0.85
N LEU A 243 -13.68 15.53 -0.63
CA LEU A 243 -14.66 15.75 -1.69
C LEU A 243 -14.42 17.09 -2.39
N GLU A 244 -14.15 18.14 -1.64
CA GLU A 244 -13.79 19.47 -2.17
C GLU A 244 -12.53 19.39 -3.04
N LEU A 245 -11.53 18.61 -2.62
CA LEU A 245 -10.33 18.34 -3.44
C LEU A 245 -10.64 17.64 -4.77
N VAL A 246 -11.79 17.00 -4.96
CA VAL A 246 -12.19 16.47 -6.27
C VAL A 246 -13.30 17.31 -6.92
N GLY A 247 -13.60 18.48 -6.38
CA GLY A 247 -14.64 19.39 -6.85
C GLY A 247 -16.06 18.99 -6.46
N ALA A 248 -16.23 17.99 -5.58
CA ALA A 248 -17.53 17.49 -5.16
C ALA A 248 -18.03 18.24 -3.91
N ALA A 249 -19.20 18.86 -4.01
CA ALA A 249 -19.86 19.46 -2.85
C ALA A 249 -20.39 18.34 -1.92
N PRO A 250 -20.07 18.35 -0.60
CA PRO A 250 -20.60 17.37 0.35
C PRO A 250 -22.12 17.28 0.28
N GLY A 251 -22.64 16.07 0.03
CA GLY A 251 -24.07 15.85 -0.13
C GLY A 251 -24.75 16.53 -1.32
N GLY A 252 -24.02 17.04 -2.33
CA GLY A 252 -24.57 17.80 -3.49
C GLY A 252 -25.45 17.02 -4.47
N GLY A 253 -26.34 16.18 -3.98
CA GLY A 253 -27.38 15.52 -4.74
C GLY A 253 -28.43 14.86 -3.84
N SER A 254 -29.59 14.63 -4.43
CA SER A 254 -30.78 14.03 -3.80
C SER A 254 -31.16 12.72 -4.50
N VAL A 255 -31.62 11.74 -3.72
CA VAL A 255 -32.12 10.46 -4.27
C VAL A 255 -33.59 10.63 -4.64
N ARG A 256 -33.92 10.51 -5.92
CA ARG A 256 -35.30 10.54 -6.42
C ARG A 256 -36.01 9.22 -6.20
N THR A 257 -35.31 8.12 -6.49
CA THR A 257 -35.85 6.76 -6.35
C THR A 257 -34.75 5.82 -5.88
N LEU A 258 -35.13 4.87 -5.02
CA LEU A 258 -34.34 3.71 -4.64
C LEU A 258 -35.27 2.50 -4.65
N VAL A 259 -35.00 1.56 -5.55
CA VAL A 259 -35.81 0.35 -5.72
C VAL A 259 -34.91 -0.86 -5.52
N LEU A 260 -35.30 -1.75 -4.62
CA LEU A 260 -34.68 -3.06 -4.46
C LEU A 260 -35.56 -4.07 -5.20
N ASP A 261 -34.94 -5.00 -5.93
CA ASP A 261 -35.67 -6.05 -6.64
C ASP A 261 -36.30 -7.06 -5.68
N ALA A 262 -35.79 -7.15 -4.44
CA ALA A 262 -36.30 -7.98 -3.37
C ALA A 262 -35.97 -7.39 -1.99
N ASP A 263 -36.85 -7.62 -1.01
CA ASP A 263 -36.67 -7.28 0.40
C ASP A 263 -36.05 -8.44 1.21
N ARG A 264 -35.86 -9.61 0.60
CA ARG A 264 -35.22 -10.80 1.16
C ARG A 264 -34.26 -11.43 0.14
N VAL A 265 -33.04 -11.75 0.57
CA VAL A 265 -31.98 -12.31 -0.29
C VAL A 265 -31.32 -13.47 0.44
N ALA A 266 -31.14 -14.63 -0.20
CA ALA A 266 -30.46 -15.76 0.41
C ALA A 266 -28.93 -15.61 0.40
N VAL A 267 -28.23 -16.23 1.37
CA VAL A 267 -26.77 -16.33 1.34
C VAL A 267 -26.33 -17.04 0.05
N GLY A 268 -25.34 -16.49 -0.65
CA GLY A 268 -24.91 -16.97 -1.97
C GLY A 268 -25.51 -16.17 -3.14
N GLU A 269 -26.66 -15.54 -2.96
CA GLU A 269 -27.34 -14.78 -4.01
C GLU A 269 -26.88 -13.32 -4.10
N ARG A 270 -27.62 -12.51 -4.86
CA ARG A 270 -27.31 -11.10 -5.12
C ARG A 270 -28.50 -10.21 -4.84
N LEU A 271 -28.30 -9.17 -4.02
CA LEU A 271 -29.24 -8.05 -3.94
C LEU A 271 -29.05 -7.16 -5.16
N ARG A 272 -30.08 -7.06 -6.01
CA ARG A 272 -30.14 -6.09 -7.09
C ARG A 272 -30.93 -4.87 -6.63
N PHE A 273 -30.45 -3.69 -7.02
CA PHE A 273 -31.12 -2.43 -6.75
C PHE A 273 -30.83 -1.41 -7.84
N THR A 274 -31.78 -0.50 -8.04
CA THR A 274 -31.68 0.64 -8.94
C THR A 274 -31.89 1.92 -8.14
N VAL A 275 -31.04 2.92 -8.39
CA VAL A 275 -31.14 4.23 -7.75
C VAL A 275 -31.07 5.33 -8.80
N THR A 276 -31.92 6.34 -8.67
CA THR A 276 -31.84 7.58 -9.44
C THR A 276 -31.45 8.72 -8.51
N VAL A 277 -30.34 9.39 -8.83
CA VAL A 277 -29.81 10.52 -8.07
C VAL A 277 -29.87 11.75 -8.96
N ALA A 278 -30.41 12.86 -8.45
CA ALA A 278 -30.36 14.16 -9.08
C ALA A 278 -29.28 15.02 -8.45
N ALA A 279 -28.48 15.70 -9.26
CA ALA A 279 -27.48 16.65 -8.78
C ALA A 279 -28.17 17.93 -8.28
N ASP A 280 -27.70 18.49 -7.17
CA ASP A 280 -28.21 19.77 -6.68
C ASP A 280 -27.53 20.96 -7.40
N SER A 281 -26.34 20.73 -7.96
CA SER A 281 -25.54 21.71 -8.72
C SER A 281 -24.69 21.01 -9.78
N PRO A 282 -24.14 21.75 -10.78
CA PRO A 282 -23.13 21.20 -11.67
C PRO A 282 -21.92 20.73 -10.87
N GLY A 283 -21.28 19.65 -11.34
CA GLY A 283 -20.08 19.10 -10.74
C GLY A 283 -20.11 17.58 -10.55
N PRO A 284 -19.05 17.05 -9.92
CA PRO A 284 -18.90 15.62 -9.71
C PRO A 284 -19.83 15.08 -8.63
N LEU A 285 -20.39 13.90 -8.92
CA LEU A 285 -21.15 13.06 -8.01
C LEU A 285 -20.35 11.78 -7.74
N VAL A 286 -19.85 11.66 -6.53
CA VAL A 286 -19.22 10.47 -5.97
C VAL A 286 -20.30 9.61 -5.32
N LEU A 287 -20.72 8.56 -6.02
CA LEU A 287 -21.80 7.68 -5.60
C LEU A 287 -21.26 6.43 -4.93
N LYS A 288 -21.78 6.13 -3.75
CA LYS A 288 -21.46 4.93 -2.98
C LYS A 288 -22.74 4.31 -2.45
N TYR A 289 -22.65 3.05 -2.08
CA TYR A 289 -23.67 2.41 -1.28
C TYR A 289 -23.03 1.74 -0.08
N ALA A 290 -23.75 1.64 1.03
CA ALA A 290 -23.31 0.89 2.18
C ALA A 290 -24.30 -0.22 2.52
N ILE A 291 -23.78 -1.35 2.98
CA ILE A 291 -24.58 -2.38 3.64
C ILE A 291 -24.28 -2.26 5.12
N ARG A 292 -25.31 -1.89 5.87
CA ARG A 292 -25.26 -1.78 7.33
C ARG A 292 -26.02 -2.94 7.96
N ARG A 293 -25.42 -3.46 9.03
CA ARG A 293 -26.02 -4.37 10.00
C ARG A 293 -25.57 -3.92 11.38
N ASP A 294 -26.10 -4.57 12.41
CA ASP A 294 -25.64 -4.30 13.76
C ASP A 294 -24.12 -4.53 13.91
N GLY A 295 -23.43 -3.56 14.52
CA GLY A 295 -21.97 -3.54 14.68
C GLY A 295 -21.13 -3.48 13.38
N SER A 296 -21.72 -3.33 12.19
CA SER A 296 -20.94 -3.31 10.94
C SER A 296 -21.59 -2.47 9.84
N ARG A 297 -20.82 -1.52 9.29
CA ARG A 297 -21.19 -0.74 8.10
C ARG A 297 -20.10 -0.84 7.04
N ARG A 298 -20.45 -1.34 5.86
CA ARG A 298 -19.48 -1.56 4.77
C ARG A 298 -19.83 -0.74 3.56
N VAL A 299 -18.91 0.12 3.14
CA VAL A 299 -19.10 1.05 2.02
C VAL A 299 -18.47 0.47 0.75
N PHE A 300 -19.21 0.56 -0.35
CA PHE A 300 -18.83 0.08 -1.67
C PHE A 300 -18.96 1.20 -2.70
N HIS A 301 -18.14 1.13 -3.74
CA HIS A 301 -18.22 2.06 -4.86
C HIS A 301 -19.44 1.74 -5.74
N LEU A 302 -20.26 2.76 -6.01
CA LEU A 302 -21.40 2.65 -6.93
C LEU A 302 -21.05 3.22 -8.31
N GLY A 303 -20.41 4.39 -8.33
CA GLY A 303 -19.93 5.03 -9.53
C GLY A 303 -19.44 6.46 -9.27
N GLU A 304 -18.82 7.06 -10.28
CA GLU A 304 -18.55 8.49 -10.35
C GLU A 304 -19.26 9.05 -11.59
N ARG A 305 -19.89 10.21 -11.44
CA ARG A 305 -20.59 10.94 -12.50
C ARG A 305 -20.24 12.42 -12.41
N ARG A 306 -20.56 13.15 -13.46
CA ARG A 306 -20.52 14.62 -13.48
C ARG A 306 -21.85 15.10 -14.00
N ALA A 307 -22.48 16.02 -13.29
CA ALA A 307 -23.63 16.74 -13.76
C ALA A 307 -23.18 18.06 -14.38
N GLU A 308 -23.77 18.43 -15.50
CA GLU A 308 -23.51 19.71 -16.17
C GLU A 308 -24.50 20.78 -15.71
N VAL A 309 -25.70 20.38 -15.27
CA VAL A 309 -26.76 21.29 -14.81
C VAL A 309 -27.39 20.82 -13.49
N PRO A 310 -27.94 21.74 -12.68
CA PRO A 310 -28.79 21.37 -11.54
C PRO A 310 -29.98 20.51 -11.98
N GLY A 311 -30.33 19.51 -11.16
CA GLY A 311 -31.47 18.63 -11.39
C GLY A 311 -31.22 17.51 -12.42
N GLU A 312 -30.05 17.47 -13.07
CA GLU A 312 -29.64 16.36 -13.94
C GLU A 312 -29.66 15.06 -13.13
N ALA A 313 -30.37 14.05 -13.66
CA ALA A 313 -30.59 12.80 -12.98
C ALA A 313 -29.80 11.66 -13.62
N VAL A 314 -29.11 10.88 -12.78
CA VAL A 314 -28.39 9.68 -13.19
C VAL A 314 -29.02 8.47 -12.53
N THR A 315 -29.38 7.48 -13.34
CA THR A 315 -29.84 6.17 -12.87
C THR A 315 -28.70 5.16 -12.89
N VAL A 316 -28.54 4.42 -11.80
CA VAL A 316 -27.53 3.36 -11.67
C VAL A 316 -28.18 2.09 -11.17
N ALA A 317 -28.02 1.00 -11.92
CA ALA A 317 -28.36 -0.35 -11.49
C ALA A 317 -27.11 -1.07 -10.96
N LYS A 318 -27.24 -1.79 -9.84
CA LYS A 318 -26.13 -2.51 -9.21
C LYS A 318 -26.61 -3.82 -8.59
N ALA A 319 -25.72 -4.80 -8.54
CA ALA A 319 -25.94 -6.07 -7.86
C ALA A 319 -24.81 -6.34 -6.85
N HIS A 320 -25.16 -6.50 -5.57
CA HIS A 320 -24.24 -6.88 -4.50
C HIS A 320 -24.31 -8.38 -4.23
N SER A 321 -23.17 -9.08 -4.25
CA SER A 321 -23.13 -10.53 -4.01
C SER A 321 -22.89 -10.85 -2.53
N PHE A 322 -23.70 -11.77 -2.00
CA PHE A 322 -23.56 -12.36 -0.67
C PHE A 322 -22.92 -13.76 -0.74
N ARG A 323 -22.10 -14.03 -1.76
CA ARG A 323 -21.31 -15.26 -1.80
C ARG A 323 -20.33 -15.27 -0.63
N PRO A 324 -20.25 -16.37 0.14
CA PRO A 324 -19.25 -16.51 1.21
C PRO A 324 -17.84 -16.30 0.67
N VAL A 325 -17.01 -15.58 1.43
CA VAL A 325 -15.59 -15.41 1.13
C VAL A 325 -14.75 -15.72 2.37
N THR A 326 -13.51 -16.16 2.17
CA THR A 326 -12.62 -16.61 3.25
C THR A 326 -12.18 -15.48 4.19
N THR A 327 -12.28 -14.24 3.76
CA THR A 327 -11.78 -13.06 4.50
C THR A 327 -12.80 -12.45 5.45
N ARG A 328 -14.05 -12.94 5.47
CA ARG A 328 -15.12 -12.35 6.29
C ARG A 328 -16.32 -13.26 6.47
N THR A 329 -16.86 -13.23 7.69
CA THR A 329 -18.17 -13.80 8.00
C THR A 329 -19.27 -12.78 7.71
N GLU A 330 -20.37 -13.26 7.12
CA GLU A 330 -21.51 -12.45 6.68
C GLU A 330 -22.80 -13.15 7.14
N PRO A 331 -23.17 -13.05 8.45
CA PRO A 331 -24.28 -13.83 9.00
C PRO A 331 -25.65 -13.35 8.47
N PRO A 332 -26.64 -14.25 8.34
CA PRO A 332 -28.04 -13.91 8.09
C PRO A 332 -28.60 -12.90 9.11
N GLY A 333 -29.66 -12.19 8.74
CA GLY A 333 -30.37 -11.22 9.59
C GLY A 333 -30.72 -9.91 8.89
N PRO A 334 -31.29 -8.95 9.65
CA PRO A 334 -31.73 -7.66 9.11
C PRO A 334 -30.55 -6.81 8.64
N ARG A 335 -30.75 -6.14 7.51
CA ARG A 335 -29.78 -5.27 6.85
C ARG A 335 -30.44 -3.98 6.38
N VAL A 336 -29.62 -2.96 6.18
CA VAL A 336 -30.01 -1.71 5.53
C VAL A 336 -29.05 -1.43 4.40
N LEU A 337 -29.59 -1.23 3.20
CA LEU A 337 -28.86 -0.63 2.07
C LEU A 337 -28.96 0.89 2.21
N GLU A 338 -27.83 1.58 2.26
CA GLU A 338 -27.76 3.04 2.26
C GLU A 338 -27.18 3.54 0.94
N ILE A 339 -27.76 4.59 0.37
CA ILE A 339 -27.19 5.33 -0.75
C ILE A 339 -26.46 6.55 -0.19
N VAL A 340 -25.19 6.66 -0.56
CA VAL A 340 -24.30 7.73 -0.13
C VAL A 340 -23.94 8.57 -1.35
N VAL A 341 -24.32 9.84 -1.33
CA VAL A 341 -24.01 10.83 -2.37
C VAL A 341 -23.05 11.84 -1.78
N ASN A 342 -21.86 11.98 -2.37
CA ASN A 342 -20.82 12.90 -1.92
C ASN A 342 -20.61 12.84 -0.39
N GLY A 343 -20.40 11.62 0.11
CA GLY A 343 -20.11 11.35 1.53
C GLY A 343 -21.32 11.33 2.47
N THR A 344 -22.49 11.82 2.06
CA THR A 344 -23.69 11.91 2.90
C THR A 344 -24.70 10.82 2.56
N VAL A 345 -25.28 10.16 3.56
CA VAL A 345 -26.41 9.23 3.35
C VAL A 345 -27.63 10.02 2.91
N ARG A 346 -28.19 9.70 1.74
CA ARG A 346 -29.33 10.41 1.15
C ARG A 346 -30.60 9.55 1.03
N ALA A 347 -30.46 8.23 1.05
CA ALA A 347 -31.59 7.30 1.12
C ALA A 347 -31.17 5.99 1.76
N SER A 348 -32.14 5.23 2.26
CA SER A 348 -31.92 3.89 2.77
C SER A 348 -33.13 3.00 2.54
N ALA A 349 -32.88 1.70 2.38
CA ALA A 349 -33.92 0.69 2.26
C ALA A 349 -33.56 -0.55 3.10
N PRO A 350 -34.47 -1.07 3.94
CA PRO A 350 -34.25 -2.31 4.68
C PRO A 350 -34.36 -3.53 3.77
N PHE A 351 -33.63 -4.60 4.10
CA PHE A 351 -33.81 -5.93 3.54
C PHE A 351 -33.32 -7.00 4.52
N THR A 352 -33.68 -8.26 4.31
CA THR A 352 -33.24 -9.38 5.14
C THR A 352 -32.28 -10.28 4.36
N LEU A 353 -31.11 -10.57 4.93
CA LEU A 353 -30.26 -11.67 4.45
C LEU A 353 -30.77 -12.96 5.09
N ALA A 354 -31.35 -13.85 4.29
CA ALA A 354 -31.86 -15.14 4.75
C ALA A 354 -30.77 -16.21 4.67
N GLU A 355 -30.98 -17.33 5.35
CA GLU A 355 -30.20 -18.55 5.15
C GLU A 355 -30.29 -19.01 3.68
N ALA A 356 -29.34 -19.85 3.28
CA ALA A 356 -29.19 -20.34 1.91
C ALA A 356 -30.36 -21.23 1.47
#